data_AF-A0A9D4Q8E9-F1
#
_entry.id   AF-A0A9D4Q8E9-F1
#
_cell.length_a   1.000
_cell.length_b   1.000
_cell.length_c   1.000
_cell.angle_alpha   90.00
_cell.angle_beta   90.00
_cell.angle_gamma   90.00
#
_symmetry.space_group_name_H-M   'P 1'
#
loop_
_entity.id
_entity.type
_entity.pdbx_description
1 polymer ?
#
loop_
_entity_poly.entity_id
_entity_poly.type
_entity_poly.pdbx_seq_one_letter_code
_entity_poly.pdbx_strand_id
1 'polypeptide(L)'
;MNLMSVDVEEVSSFLTLSTQVWTVPLRIVLTLVLLWHYLGASCLATLGVMFAAVLATTYVATLCDRFQAALASFATFLAVNPSKQLTPEIAFVSLALFGLMRFPMGILPDVISKYIRLSDRKPVPASPGAAARLFAESSSKSSLLSAILGTLEKVSGTIDVQGRLAYVPQQSWIQNATVKGNVVFMNRLDEDRYQEVIESCALLPDLDILPGGENTEIGEKGINLSGGQKLRLSLARAVYHDADVYLLDDPFSAVDVHVAAHLFEHVVGPTGILKSKSLAIGNYADVSCYRIVSTRAAGKRRPTVLLVRCDMSERTKSAIWKHFVKNSAQEATCKSCDMKLRTPSSTTTPLANHLKNKHFSLHSVFMRDRGKQGRPDEAQPLIKNALKSGKDLSQRERTAITTRIARMLALDLQPYSFVENRGFKELMNHMEPLYKIPSRTTFSRTIIPELYEDTFMAVKERMHADFQEGVESISLTSDMWTSRSNQSYISLTCHYLTSNFDVRSFALENRSVTESHTACNILEHLQAMMDN
;
A
#
# COMPACT_ATOMS: atom_id res chain seq x y z
N MET A 1 -20.06 15.64 4.38
CA MET A 1 -21.45 15.94 3.98
C MET A 1 -22.29 16.29 5.19
N ASN A 2 -22.38 15.44 6.22
CA ASN A 2 -23.24 15.73 7.38
C ASN A 2 -22.89 17.02 8.12
N LEU A 3 -21.60 17.32 8.29
CA LEU A 3 -21.12 18.60 8.88
C LEU A 3 -21.50 19.84 8.03
N MET A 4 -21.73 19.67 6.72
CA MET A 4 -22.13 20.77 5.83
C MET A 4 -23.65 20.91 5.72
N SER A 5 -24.40 19.83 6.00
CA SER A 5 -25.85 19.86 5.94
C SER A 5 -26.46 20.06 7.33
N VAL A 6 -26.17 19.15 8.27
CA VAL A 6 -26.77 19.16 9.62
C VAL A 6 -26.18 20.26 10.47
N ASP A 7 -24.85 20.36 10.60
CA ASP A 7 -24.27 21.36 11.51
C ASP A 7 -24.49 22.79 10.99
N VAL A 8 -24.51 23.00 9.66
CA VAL A 8 -24.84 24.31 9.07
C VAL A 8 -26.32 24.66 9.30
N GLU A 9 -27.21 23.68 9.17
CA GLU A 9 -28.64 23.85 9.43
C GLU A 9 -28.93 24.05 10.93
N GLU A 10 -28.22 23.35 11.81
CA GLU A 10 -28.27 23.52 13.26
C GLU A 10 -27.71 24.87 13.69
N VAL A 11 -26.57 25.31 13.12
CA VAL A 11 -26.02 26.64 13.39
C VAL A 11 -26.97 27.74 12.87
N SER A 12 -27.56 27.56 11.69
CA SER A 12 -28.55 28.49 11.15
C SER A 12 -29.81 28.56 12.03
N SER A 13 -30.29 27.41 12.50
CA SER A 13 -31.43 27.31 13.42
C SER A 13 -31.11 27.92 14.78
N PHE A 14 -29.90 27.69 15.30
CA PHE A 14 -29.41 28.27 16.54
C PHE A 14 -29.31 29.80 16.45
N LEU A 15 -28.79 30.34 15.36
CA LEU A 15 -28.72 31.79 15.15
C LEU A 15 -30.11 32.42 15.18
N THR A 16 -31.11 31.77 14.58
CA THR A 16 -32.50 32.22 14.60
C THR A 16 -33.08 32.20 16.03
N LEU A 17 -32.84 31.13 16.78
CA LEU A 17 -33.33 30.95 18.15
C LEU A 17 -32.55 31.77 19.21
N SER A 18 -31.31 32.17 18.92
CA SER A 18 -30.44 32.91 19.85
C SER A 18 -31.08 34.23 20.32
N THR A 19 -31.85 34.88 19.44
CA THR A 19 -32.60 36.10 19.76
C THR A 19 -33.76 35.85 20.73
N GLN A 20 -34.32 34.64 20.75
CA GLN A 20 -35.41 34.26 21.65
C GLN A 20 -34.92 34.00 23.08
N VAL A 21 -33.65 33.63 23.25
CA VAL A 21 -33.06 33.28 24.56
C VAL A 21 -33.12 34.45 25.54
N TRP A 22 -32.97 35.70 25.08
CA TRP A 22 -33.04 36.89 25.95
C TRP A 22 -34.38 37.63 25.86
N THR A 23 -35.07 37.58 24.72
CA THR A 23 -36.37 38.26 24.55
C THR A 23 -37.51 37.55 25.29
N VAL A 24 -37.52 36.21 25.36
CA VAL A 24 -38.58 35.43 26.01
C VAL A 24 -38.57 35.64 27.54
N PRO A 25 -37.44 35.55 28.27
CA PRO A 25 -37.42 35.85 29.70
C PRO A 25 -37.83 37.29 30.01
N LEU A 26 -37.34 38.25 29.22
CA LEU A 26 -37.72 39.65 29.38
C LEU A 26 -39.22 39.87 29.20
N ARG A 27 -39.83 39.22 28.18
CA ARG A 27 -41.28 39.26 27.94
C ARG A 27 -42.07 38.62 29.08
N ILE A 28 -41.62 37.48 29.61
CA ILE A 28 -42.26 36.81 30.75
C ILE A 28 -42.22 37.72 31.99
N VAL A 29 -41.06 38.28 32.33
CA VAL A 29 -40.90 39.18 33.49
C VAL A 29 -41.80 40.40 33.37
N LEU A 30 -41.80 41.07 32.20
CA LEU A 30 -42.65 42.24 31.97
C LEU A 30 -44.14 41.90 32.13
N THR A 31 -44.56 40.76 31.57
CA THR A 31 -45.96 40.32 31.65
C THR A 31 -46.36 39.97 33.07
N LEU A 32 -45.46 39.36 33.87
CA LEU A 32 -45.72 39.03 35.27
C LEU A 32 -45.83 40.26 36.16
N VAL A 33 -44.99 41.29 35.93
CA VAL A 33 -45.08 42.57 36.66
C VAL A 33 -46.44 43.23 36.38
N LEU A 34 -46.88 43.23 35.12
CA LEU A 34 -48.20 43.74 34.74
C LEU A 34 -49.32 42.90 35.37
N LEU A 35 -49.24 41.57 35.29
CA LEU A 35 -50.26 40.67 35.86
C LEU A 35 -50.38 40.82 37.38
N TRP A 36 -49.25 40.99 38.08
CA TRP A 36 -49.21 41.21 39.52
C TRP A 36 -49.93 42.51 39.91
N HIS A 37 -49.76 43.57 39.10
CA HIS A 37 -50.43 44.84 39.34
C HIS A 37 -51.96 44.75 39.17
N TYR A 38 -52.43 43.94 38.22
CA TYR A 38 -53.88 43.81 37.92
C TYR A 38 -54.60 42.73 38.75
N LEU A 39 -54.00 41.56 38.97
CA LEU A 39 -54.65 40.39 39.59
C LEU A 39 -54.13 40.06 41.00
N GLY A 40 -53.05 40.70 41.46
CA GLY A 40 -52.47 40.44 42.78
C GLY A 40 -51.99 38.99 42.95
N ALA A 41 -52.05 38.46 44.18
CA ALA A 41 -51.48 37.16 44.54
C ALA A 41 -52.05 35.95 43.76
N SER A 42 -53.21 36.08 43.13
CA SER A 42 -53.85 35.04 42.33
C SER A 42 -53.02 34.60 41.11
N CYS A 43 -52.10 35.45 40.62
CA CYS A 43 -51.23 35.09 39.49
C CYS A 43 -50.18 34.02 39.82
N LEU A 44 -49.89 33.77 41.11
CA LEU A 44 -48.93 32.75 41.55
C LEU A 44 -49.40 31.33 41.24
N ALA A 45 -50.71 31.08 41.27
CA ALA A 45 -51.28 29.79 40.89
C ALA A 45 -51.06 29.49 39.40
N THR A 46 -51.24 30.50 38.53
CA THR A 46 -51.01 30.39 37.09
C THR A 46 -49.54 30.15 36.77
N LEU A 47 -48.63 30.83 37.48
CA LEU A 47 -47.18 30.61 37.40
C LEU A 47 -46.79 29.17 37.75
N GLY A 48 -47.38 28.62 38.83
CA GLY A 48 -47.14 27.24 39.24
C GLY A 48 -47.55 26.21 38.17
N VAL A 49 -48.72 26.40 37.55
CA VAL A 49 -49.21 25.52 36.47
C VAL A 49 -48.32 25.63 35.22
N MET A 50 -47.92 26.84 34.83
CA MET A 50 -47.03 27.04 33.68
C MET A 50 -45.65 26.39 33.90
N PHE A 51 -45.09 26.52 35.11
CA PHE A 51 -43.80 25.91 35.45
C PHE A 51 -43.86 24.38 35.41
N ALA A 52 -44.93 23.79 35.97
CA ALA A 52 -45.15 22.34 35.91
C ALA A 52 -45.31 21.83 34.47
N ALA A 53 -46.02 22.57 33.61
CA ALA A 53 -46.17 22.23 32.20
C ALA A 53 -44.82 22.27 31.45
N VAL A 54 -43.98 23.28 31.70
CA VAL A 54 -42.64 23.38 31.10
C VAL A 54 -41.78 22.17 31.49
N LEU A 55 -41.75 21.81 32.78
CA LEU A 55 -41.00 20.63 33.25
C LEU A 55 -41.50 19.32 32.62
N ALA A 56 -42.82 19.18 32.45
CA ALA A 56 -43.40 18.02 31.77
C ALA A 56 -42.98 17.97 30.29
N THR A 57 -43.03 19.09 29.58
CA THR A 57 -42.64 19.15 28.16
C THR A 57 -41.14 18.94 27.92
N THR A 58 -40.26 19.44 28.80
CA THR A 58 -38.81 19.21 28.70
C THR A 58 -38.44 17.76 29.01
N TYR A 59 -39.12 17.14 29.99
CA TYR A 59 -38.97 15.72 30.27
C TYR A 59 -39.39 14.86 29.07
N VAL A 60 -40.54 15.16 28.44
CA VAL A 60 -40.99 14.47 27.23
C VAL A 60 -40.02 14.68 26.05
N ALA A 61 -39.49 15.88 25.86
CA ALA A 61 -38.53 16.18 24.80
C ALA A 61 -37.22 15.40 24.97
N THR A 62 -36.63 15.39 26.17
CA THR A 62 -35.39 14.63 26.45
C THR A 62 -35.59 13.11 26.35
N LEU A 63 -36.79 12.61 26.62
CA LEU A 63 -37.16 11.22 26.39
C LEU A 63 -37.21 10.92 24.87
N CYS A 64 -37.73 11.85 24.07
CA CYS A 64 -37.84 11.74 22.62
C CYS A 64 -36.46 11.82 21.93
N ASP A 65 -35.55 12.68 22.40
CA ASP A 65 -34.17 12.82 21.88
C ASP A 65 -33.38 11.51 21.95
N ARG A 66 -33.61 10.68 22.98
CA ARG A 66 -32.97 9.35 23.10
C ARG A 66 -33.41 8.36 22.02
N PHE A 67 -34.52 8.62 21.34
CA PHE A 67 -35.08 7.75 20.30
C PHE A 67 -35.10 8.40 18.91
N GLN A 68 -34.66 9.66 18.77
CA GLN A 68 -34.87 10.49 17.58
C GLN A 68 -34.32 9.94 16.26
N ALA A 69 -33.13 9.35 16.23
CA ALA A 69 -32.55 8.89 14.95
C ALA A 69 -33.31 7.70 14.32
N ALA A 70 -33.75 6.77 15.17
CA ALA A 70 -34.59 5.64 14.75
C ALA A 70 -36.03 6.09 14.53
N LEU A 71 -36.57 6.93 15.42
CA LEU A 71 -37.94 7.42 15.32
C LEU A 71 -38.13 8.32 14.09
N ALA A 72 -37.19 9.21 13.76
CA ALA A 72 -37.27 10.10 12.61
C ALA A 72 -37.21 9.33 11.28
N SER A 73 -36.29 8.38 11.15
CA SER A 73 -36.17 7.56 9.93
C SER A 73 -37.40 6.65 9.73
N PHE A 74 -37.93 6.04 10.80
CA PHE A 74 -39.17 5.25 10.72
C PHE A 74 -40.43 6.13 10.59
N ALA A 75 -40.46 7.33 11.17
CA ALA A 75 -41.56 8.27 11.03
C ALA A 75 -41.62 8.87 9.62
N THR A 76 -40.50 9.22 9.00
CA THR A 76 -40.47 9.66 7.60
C THR A 76 -40.87 8.52 6.65
N PHE A 77 -40.45 7.28 6.94
CA PHE A 77 -40.87 6.10 6.16
C PHE A 77 -42.38 5.88 6.21
N LEU A 78 -42.99 5.99 7.39
CA LEU A 78 -44.45 5.87 7.58
C LEU A 78 -45.23 7.07 7.01
N ALA A 79 -44.65 8.28 7.04
CA ALA A 79 -45.30 9.49 6.54
C ALA A 79 -45.28 9.61 5.01
N VAL A 80 -44.23 9.11 4.35
CA VAL A 80 -44.05 9.25 2.88
C VAL A 80 -44.70 8.09 2.12
N ASN A 81 -44.79 6.89 2.68
CA ASN A 81 -45.39 5.73 2.02
C ASN A 81 -46.40 5.01 2.93
N PRO A 82 -47.66 5.49 3.02
CA PRO A 82 -48.68 4.89 3.88
C PRO A 82 -49.11 3.47 3.45
N SER A 83 -48.67 2.97 2.29
CA SER A 83 -49.01 1.64 1.76
C SER A 83 -48.01 0.54 2.11
N LYS A 84 -46.82 0.85 2.65
CA LYS A 84 -45.82 -0.16 3.06
C LYS A 84 -45.79 -0.31 4.58
N GLN A 85 -46.06 -1.51 5.08
CA GLN A 85 -45.95 -1.83 6.50
C GLN A 85 -44.47 -2.01 6.90
N LEU A 86 -44.08 -1.41 8.03
CA LEU A 86 -42.74 -1.55 8.60
C LEU A 86 -42.60 -2.95 9.22
N THR A 87 -42.04 -3.91 8.48
CA THR A 87 -41.77 -5.25 9.01
C THR A 87 -40.48 -5.25 9.84
N PRO A 88 -40.35 -6.16 10.83
CA PRO A 88 -39.14 -6.28 11.65
C PRO A 88 -37.88 -6.47 10.80
N GLU A 89 -37.95 -7.24 9.71
CA GLU A 89 -36.82 -7.46 8.79
C GLU A 89 -36.30 -6.15 8.18
N ILE A 90 -37.19 -5.27 7.70
CA ILE A 90 -36.80 -3.98 7.14
C ILE A 90 -36.20 -3.08 8.22
N ALA A 91 -36.79 -3.06 9.42
CA ALA A 91 -36.29 -2.25 10.53
C ALA A 91 -34.89 -2.67 10.99
N PHE A 92 -34.64 -3.97 11.15
CA PHE A 92 -33.32 -4.47 11.58
C PHE A 92 -32.26 -4.35 10.48
N VAL A 93 -32.60 -4.58 9.21
CA VAL A 93 -31.67 -4.36 8.09
C VAL A 93 -31.31 -2.88 7.94
N SER A 94 -32.28 -1.97 8.13
CA SER A 94 -32.03 -0.53 8.11
C SER A 94 -31.10 -0.10 9.25
N LEU A 95 -31.30 -0.63 10.47
CA LEU A 95 -30.45 -0.35 11.62
C LEU A 95 -29.01 -0.82 11.40
N ALA A 96 -28.83 -1.99 10.77
CA ALA A 96 -27.52 -2.53 10.41
C ALA A 96 -26.81 -1.67 9.34
N LEU A 97 -27.54 -1.19 8.33
CA LEU A 97 -27.02 -0.28 7.31
C LEU A 97 -26.61 1.08 7.89
N PHE A 98 -27.36 1.63 8.86
CA PHE A 98 -26.95 2.82 9.61
C PHE A 98 -25.67 2.58 10.42
N GLY A 99 -25.50 1.38 10.98
CA GLY A 99 -24.27 0.96 11.64
C GLY A 99 -23.05 0.97 10.71
N LEU A 100 -23.22 0.50 9.45
CA LEU A 100 -22.15 0.48 8.44
C LEU A 100 -21.74 1.88 7.96
N MET A 101 -22.64 2.87 8.02
CA MET A 101 -22.35 4.26 7.65
C MET A 101 -21.57 5.04 8.72
N ARG A 102 -21.45 4.51 9.94
CA ARG A 102 -20.73 5.17 11.05
C ARG A 102 -19.23 5.31 10.79
N PHE A 103 -18.62 4.32 10.15
CA PHE A 103 -17.19 4.29 9.85
C PHE A 103 -16.74 5.34 8.81
N PRO A 104 -17.34 5.44 7.60
CA PRO A 104 -16.94 6.47 6.62
C PRO A 104 -17.18 7.90 7.13
N MET A 105 -18.12 8.08 8.07
CA MET A 105 -18.43 9.36 8.69
C MET A 105 -17.36 9.82 9.69
N GLY A 106 -16.65 8.88 10.33
CA GLY A 106 -15.56 9.20 11.27
C GLY A 106 -14.27 9.67 10.59
N ILE A 107 -13.97 9.20 9.38
CA ILE A 107 -12.71 9.49 8.68
C ILE A 107 -12.78 10.78 7.83
N LEU A 108 -13.98 11.27 7.54
CA LEU A 108 -14.19 12.39 6.63
C LEU A 108 -13.53 13.73 7.06
N PRO A 109 -13.48 14.11 8.35
CA PRO A 109 -12.81 15.34 8.80
C PRO A 109 -11.30 15.37 8.51
N ASP A 110 -10.62 14.22 8.63
CA ASP A 110 -9.18 14.10 8.37
C ASP A 110 -8.84 14.33 6.89
N VAL A 111 -9.74 13.91 6.00
CA VAL A 111 -9.60 14.12 4.54
C VAL A 111 -9.73 15.59 4.19
N ILE A 112 -10.67 16.30 4.83
CA ILE A 112 -10.92 17.73 4.60
C ILE A 112 -9.75 18.58 5.10
N SER A 113 -9.20 18.25 6.28
CA SER A 113 -8.03 18.94 6.86
C SER A 113 -6.79 18.86 5.94
N LYS A 114 -6.57 17.70 5.30
CA LYS A 114 -5.49 17.53 4.32
C LYS A 114 -5.69 18.36 3.05
N TYR A 115 -6.93 18.57 2.63
CA TYR A 115 -7.24 19.36 1.44
C TYR A 115 -6.97 20.86 1.64
N ILE A 116 -7.34 21.40 2.80
CA ILE A 116 -7.13 22.81 3.15
C ILE A 116 -5.64 23.15 3.17
N ARG A 117 -4.79 22.25 3.68
CA ARG A 117 -3.32 22.43 3.73
C ARG A 117 -2.65 22.42 2.35
N LEU A 118 -3.28 21.82 1.34
CA LEU A 118 -2.79 21.83 -0.04
C LEU A 118 -3.11 23.14 -0.78
N SER A 119 -4.13 23.88 -0.34
CA SER A 119 -4.58 25.13 -0.97
C SER A 119 -3.67 26.34 -0.66
N ASP A 120 -2.76 26.24 0.32
CA ASP A 120 -2.06 27.42 0.88
C ASP A 120 -0.60 27.59 0.40
N ARG A 121 -0.18 26.89 -0.67
CA ARG A 121 1.16 27.04 -1.23
C ARG A 121 1.21 28.12 -2.32
N LYS A 122 2.03 29.16 -2.10
CA LYS A 122 2.43 30.11 -3.15
C LYS A 122 3.62 29.57 -3.96
N PRO A 123 3.61 29.66 -5.30
CA PRO A 123 4.71 29.22 -6.14
C PRO A 123 5.81 30.30 -6.24
N VAL A 124 7.08 29.86 -6.25
CA VAL A 124 8.27 30.67 -6.58
C VAL A 124 8.77 30.21 -7.96
N PRO A 125 9.22 31.10 -8.86
CA PRO A 125 9.57 30.71 -10.22
C PRO A 125 10.97 30.09 -10.28
N ALA A 126 11.11 28.99 -11.00
CA ALA A 126 12.41 28.39 -11.32
C ALA A 126 12.38 27.74 -12.72
N SER A 127 13.52 27.85 -13.41
CA SER A 127 13.73 27.51 -14.82
C SER A 127 13.79 25.98 -15.08
N PRO A 128 13.15 25.47 -16.14
CA PRO A 128 13.07 24.04 -16.43
C PRO A 128 14.31 23.56 -17.20
N GLY A 129 14.88 22.41 -16.81
CA GLY A 129 15.99 21.86 -17.59
C GLY A 129 16.70 20.62 -17.04
N ALA A 130 15.98 19.59 -16.60
CA ALA A 130 16.48 18.19 -16.57
C ALA A 130 15.33 17.23 -16.25
N ALA A 131 15.07 16.23 -17.12
CA ALA A 131 14.07 15.20 -16.86
C ALA A 131 14.56 14.23 -15.76
N ALA A 132 13.95 14.39 -14.57
CA ALA A 132 14.08 13.66 -13.32
C ALA A 132 13.47 12.23 -13.22
N ARG A 133 14.08 11.10 -13.65
CA ARG A 133 13.59 9.74 -13.34
C ARG A 133 14.14 9.14 -12.02
N LEU A 134 13.26 8.88 -11.06
CA LEU A 134 13.60 8.29 -9.74
C LEU A 134 12.86 6.96 -9.51
N PHE A 135 13.61 5.91 -9.19
CA PHE A 135 13.07 4.60 -8.84
C PHE A 135 13.48 4.27 -7.40
N ALA A 136 12.51 3.91 -6.56
CA ALA A 136 12.76 3.53 -5.17
C ALA A 136 12.38 2.05 -4.96
N GLU A 137 13.27 1.28 -4.32
CA GLU A 137 13.12 -0.18 -4.13
C GLU A 137 12.75 -0.63 -2.69
N SER A 138 12.65 0.28 -1.71
CA SER A 138 12.39 -0.07 -0.30
C SER A 138 10.91 -0.11 0.12
N SER A 139 10.60 -0.72 1.27
CA SER A 139 9.27 -0.82 1.91
C SER A 139 8.58 0.51 2.24
N SER A 140 9.16 1.65 1.86
CA SER A 140 8.73 3.02 2.17
C SER A 140 8.45 3.90 0.93
N LYS A 141 8.25 3.29 -0.25
CA LYS A 141 7.98 3.98 -1.54
C LYS A 141 6.82 4.97 -1.46
N SER A 142 5.64 4.51 -1.03
CA SER A 142 4.44 5.36 -0.93
C SER A 142 4.61 6.46 0.11
N SER A 143 5.35 6.20 1.19
CA SER A 143 5.71 7.21 2.20
C SER A 143 6.67 8.27 1.63
N LEU A 144 7.63 7.88 0.79
CA LEU A 144 8.51 8.83 0.10
C LEU A 144 7.73 9.72 -0.87
N LEU A 145 6.83 9.14 -1.69
CA LEU A 145 5.97 9.91 -2.59
C LEU A 145 5.05 10.85 -1.81
N SER A 146 4.50 10.39 -0.69
CA SER A 146 3.69 11.19 0.24
C SER A 146 4.49 12.35 0.88
N ALA A 147 5.76 12.13 1.20
CA ALA A 147 6.66 13.19 1.66
C ALA A 147 6.93 14.24 0.57
N ILE A 148 7.11 13.82 -0.69
CA ILE A 148 7.28 14.72 -1.85
C ILE A 148 5.99 15.53 -2.11
N LEU A 149 4.83 14.89 -2.00
CA LEU A 149 3.51 15.54 -2.05
C LEU A 149 3.29 16.54 -0.90
N GLY A 150 4.01 16.36 0.22
CA GLY A 150 3.85 17.17 1.43
C GLY A 150 2.66 16.75 2.29
N THR A 151 2.14 15.52 2.14
CA THR A 151 1.07 14.98 2.97
C THR A 151 1.58 14.43 4.31
N LEU A 152 2.87 14.11 4.40
CA LEU A 152 3.52 13.70 5.65
C LEU A 152 4.13 14.89 6.38
N GLU A 153 4.04 14.87 7.71
CA GLU A 153 4.69 15.86 8.57
C GLU A 153 6.21 15.67 8.54
N LYS A 154 6.91 16.77 8.28
CA LYS A 154 8.37 16.78 8.13
C LYS A 154 9.01 17.18 9.45
N VAL A 155 9.74 16.25 10.08
CA VAL A 155 10.49 16.50 11.32
C VAL A 155 11.79 17.27 11.05
N SER A 156 12.53 16.94 9.99
CA SER A 156 13.78 17.62 9.60
C SER A 156 14.07 17.51 8.10
N GLY A 157 14.98 18.36 7.58
CA GLY A 157 15.38 18.38 6.17
C GLY A 157 14.61 19.37 5.27
N THR A 158 14.96 19.40 3.98
CA THR A 158 14.36 20.27 2.97
C THR A 158 13.94 19.47 1.75
N ILE A 159 12.70 19.63 1.32
CA ILE A 159 12.16 19.06 0.08
C ILE A 159 11.77 20.26 -0.78
N ASP A 160 12.33 20.35 -1.98
CA ASP A 160 12.01 21.36 -2.98
C ASP A 160 11.51 20.65 -4.24
N VAL A 161 10.30 21.00 -4.69
CA VAL A 161 9.66 20.45 -5.89
C VAL A 161 9.22 21.63 -6.73
N GLN A 162 9.65 21.65 -7.98
CA GLN A 162 9.41 22.75 -8.90
C GLN A 162 8.49 22.31 -10.04
N GLY A 163 7.49 23.14 -10.35
CA GLY A 163 6.51 22.88 -11.41
C GLY A 163 5.20 22.25 -10.93
N ARG A 164 4.31 21.98 -11.87
CA ARG A 164 3.03 21.31 -11.62
C ARG A 164 3.26 19.82 -11.38
N LEU A 165 2.55 19.27 -10.40
CA LEU A 165 2.70 17.89 -9.95
C LEU A 165 1.45 17.07 -10.32
N ALA A 166 1.64 15.92 -10.96
CA ALA A 166 0.62 14.91 -11.14
C ALA A 166 0.94 13.71 -10.25
N TYR A 167 -0.08 13.15 -9.59
CA TYR A 167 0.06 11.99 -8.73
C TYR A 167 -0.94 10.90 -9.12
N VAL A 168 -0.43 9.68 -9.25
CA VAL A 168 -1.24 8.47 -9.44
C VAL A 168 -1.06 7.59 -8.21
N PRO A 169 -2.07 7.47 -7.35
CA PRO A 169 -2.02 6.62 -6.17
C PRO A 169 -2.11 5.13 -6.51
N GLN A 170 -1.62 4.28 -5.61
CA GLN A 170 -1.75 2.82 -5.69
C GLN A 170 -3.23 2.39 -5.75
N GLN A 171 -4.08 2.98 -4.89
CA GLN A 171 -5.53 2.83 -4.98
C GLN A 171 -6.14 3.94 -5.84
N SER A 172 -6.55 3.59 -7.05
CA SER A 172 -7.10 4.55 -8.01
C SER A 172 -8.44 5.11 -7.55
N TRP A 173 -8.50 6.45 -7.46
CA TRP A 173 -9.71 7.19 -7.14
C TRP A 173 -10.40 7.67 -8.42
N ILE A 174 -11.68 7.33 -8.57
CA ILE A 174 -12.50 7.66 -9.74
C ILE A 174 -13.71 8.49 -9.29
N GLN A 175 -13.98 9.58 -10.01
CA GLN A 175 -15.10 10.48 -9.75
C GLN A 175 -16.39 9.88 -10.32
N ASN A 176 -17.52 10.15 -9.66
CA ASN A 176 -18.84 9.83 -10.19
C ASN A 176 -19.18 10.78 -11.35
N ALA A 177 -18.73 10.41 -12.56
CA ALA A 177 -18.84 11.17 -13.80
C ALA A 177 -18.62 10.22 -14.99
N THR A 178 -18.74 10.72 -16.22
CA THR A 178 -18.43 9.91 -17.42
C THR A 178 -16.96 9.50 -17.47
N VAL A 179 -16.62 8.49 -18.27
CA VAL A 179 -15.22 8.11 -18.53
C VAL A 179 -14.43 9.31 -19.07
N LYS A 180 -14.99 10.00 -20.07
CA LYS A 180 -14.41 11.24 -20.63
C LYS A 180 -14.22 12.32 -19.57
N GLY A 181 -15.23 12.55 -18.73
CA GLY A 181 -15.16 13.50 -17.62
C GLY A 181 -14.09 13.15 -16.58
N ASN A 182 -13.83 11.88 -16.36
CA ASN A 182 -12.78 11.41 -15.46
C ASN A 182 -11.36 11.63 -16.01
N VAL A 183 -11.15 11.53 -17.32
CA VAL A 183 -9.84 11.75 -17.97
C VAL A 183 -9.56 13.25 -18.10
N VAL A 184 -10.50 14.00 -18.65
CA VAL A 184 -10.38 15.46 -18.85
C VAL A 184 -10.32 16.19 -17.51
N PHE A 185 -11.12 15.71 -16.55
CA PHE A 185 -11.27 16.29 -15.22
C PHE A 185 -11.62 17.79 -15.33
N MET A 186 -10.99 18.65 -14.53
CA MET A 186 -11.22 20.10 -14.53
C MET A 186 -10.48 20.86 -15.67
N ASN A 187 -9.92 20.17 -16.66
CA ASN A 187 -9.24 20.80 -17.79
C ASN A 187 -10.20 21.07 -18.95
N ARG A 188 -9.77 21.86 -19.94
CA ARG A 188 -10.50 21.97 -21.22
C ARG A 188 -10.31 20.70 -22.04
N LEU A 189 -11.35 20.32 -22.75
CA LEU A 189 -11.31 19.21 -23.69
C LEU A 189 -10.51 19.61 -24.94
N ASP A 190 -9.50 18.81 -25.23
CA ASP A 190 -8.68 18.82 -26.43
C ASP A 190 -8.80 17.41 -27.02
N GLU A 191 -9.55 17.29 -28.11
CA GLU A 191 -9.91 15.98 -28.68
C GLU A 191 -8.69 15.23 -29.20
N ASP A 192 -7.71 15.94 -29.80
CA ASP A 192 -6.50 15.32 -30.34
C ASP A 192 -5.65 14.73 -29.19
N ARG A 193 -5.46 15.51 -28.13
CA ARG A 193 -4.72 15.07 -26.93
C ARG A 193 -5.47 13.97 -26.19
N TYR A 194 -6.80 14.07 -26.11
CA TYR A 194 -7.62 13.06 -25.46
C TYR A 194 -7.48 11.72 -26.17
N GLN A 195 -7.58 11.72 -27.51
CA GLN A 195 -7.44 10.51 -28.31
C GLN A 195 -6.04 9.90 -28.16
N GLU A 196 -4.98 10.70 -28.21
CA GLU A 196 -3.60 10.26 -28.00
C GLU A 196 -3.42 9.58 -26.62
N VAL A 197 -4.02 10.15 -25.58
CA VAL A 197 -3.94 9.63 -24.21
C VAL A 197 -4.73 8.32 -24.06
N ILE A 198 -5.94 8.24 -24.63
CA ILE A 198 -6.79 7.03 -24.58
C ILE A 198 -6.09 5.85 -25.27
N GLU A 199 -5.47 6.10 -26.44
CA GLU A 199 -4.72 5.11 -27.18
C GLU A 199 -3.46 4.68 -26.40
N SER A 200 -2.65 5.64 -25.94
CA SER A 200 -1.40 5.37 -25.21
C SER A 200 -1.63 4.65 -23.88
N CYS A 201 -2.75 4.90 -23.22
CA CYS A 201 -3.13 4.22 -21.97
C CYS A 201 -3.84 2.88 -22.20
N ALA A 202 -3.95 2.40 -23.44
CA ALA A 202 -4.63 1.17 -23.82
C ALA A 202 -6.08 1.09 -23.29
N LEU A 203 -6.81 2.21 -23.32
CA LEU A 203 -8.20 2.29 -22.86
C LEU A 203 -9.23 1.99 -23.96
N LEU A 204 -8.84 2.00 -25.24
CA LEU A 204 -9.75 1.72 -26.37
C LEU A 204 -10.56 0.42 -26.18
N PRO A 205 -9.95 -0.73 -25.83
CA PRO A 205 -10.72 -1.97 -25.64
C PRO A 205 -11.69 -1.90 -24.46
N ASP A 206 -11.40 -1.07 -23.45
CA ASP A 206 -12.31 -0.89 -22.32
C ASP A 206 -13.53 -0.05 -22.72
N LEU A 207 -13.33 0.95 -23.58
CA LEU A 207 -14.42 1.78 -24.10
C LEU A 207 -15.38 0.95 -24.98
N ASP A 208 -14.87 0.03 -25.79
CA ASP A 208 -15.70 -0.82 -26.66
C ASP A 208 -16.64 -1.77 -25.87
N ILE A 209 -16.23 -2.16 -24.66
CA ILE A 209 -17.02 -3.05 -23.79
C ILE A 209 -18.12 -2.27 -23.04
N LEU A 210 -17.91 -0.97 -22.82
CA LEU A 210 -18.85 -0.16 -22.05
C LEU A 210 -20.06 0.25 -22.90
N PRO A 211 -21.30 0.15 -22.36
CA PRO A 211 -22.52 0.36 -23.13
C PRO A 211 -22.68 1.77 -23.73
N GLY A 212 -22.04 2.78 -23.15
CA GLY A 212 -22.01 4.16 -23.66
C GLY A 212 -20.61 4.63 -24.10
N GLY A 213 -19.66 3.70 -24.25
CA GLY A 213 -18.26 4.03 -24.54
C GLY A 213 -17.69 5.06 -23.57
N GLU A 214 -17.12 6.13 -24.12
CA GLU A 214 -16.56 7.26 -23.36
C GLU A 214 -17.58 8.07 -22.56
N ASN A 215 -18.85 8.02 -22.95
CA ASN A 215 -19.96 8.72 -22.30
C ASN A 215 -20.63 7.86 -21.21
N THR A 216 -20.11 6.66 -20.95
CA THR A 216 -20.62 5.80 -19.88
C THR A 216 -20.41 6.45 -18.53
N GLU A 217 -21.47 6.55 -17.72
CA GLU A 217 -21.39 7.03 -16.35
C GLU A 217 -20.68 6.01 -15.45
N ILE A 218 -19.63 6.46 -14.77
CA ILE A 218 -18.91 5.65 -13.80
C ILE A 218 -19.51 5.95 -12.43
N GLY A 219 -20.16 4.94 -11.82
CA GLY A 219 -20.76 5.06 -10.48
C GLY A 219 -19.73 5.32 -9.36
N GLU A 220 -20.22 5.54 -8.14
CA GLU A 220 -19.39 5.91 -6.98
C GLU A 220 -18.22 4.93 -6.76
N LYS A 221 -16.99 5.45 -6.64
CA LYS A 221 -15.73 4.68 -6.55
C LYS A 221 -15.46 3.72 -7.73
N GLY A 222 -16.16 3.92 -8.85
CA GLY A 222 -16.04 3.11 -10.07
C GLY A 222 -16.40 1.65 -9.88
N ILE A 223 -17.47 1.34 -9.15
CA ILE A 223 -17.90 -0.06 -8.88
C ILE A 223 -18.02 -0.91 -10.16
N ASN A 224 -18.29 -0.28 -11.31
CA ASN A 224 -18.45 -0.93 -12.62
C ASN A 224 -17.13 -1.29 -13.32
N LEU A 225 -15.97 -0.94 -12.76
CA LEU A 225 -14.65 -1.12 -13.40
C LEU A 225 -13.77 -2.12 -12.64
N SER A 226 -12.95 -2.87 -13.38
CA SER A 226 -11.91 -3.73 -12.79
C SER A 226 -10.76 -2.91 -12.19
N GLY A 227 -9.91 -3.52 -11.36
CA GLY A 227 -8.75 -2.85 -10.75
C GLY A 227 -7.78 -2.26 -11.80
N GLY A 228 -7.48 -3.02 -12.85
CA GLY A 228 -6.63 -2.57 -13.95
C GLY A 228 -7.26 -1.46 -14.80
N GLN A 229 -8.59 -1.49 -14.99
CA GLN A 229 -9.33 -0.42 -15.67
C GLN A 229 -9.29 0.89 -14.87
N LYS A 230 -9.52 0.83 -13.55
CA LYS A 230 -9.40 1.99 -12.67
C LYS A 230 -8.00 2.59 -12.71
N LEU A 231 -6.97 1.75 -12.72
CA LEU A 231 -5.57 2.17 -12.80
C LEU A 231 -5.27 2.90 -14.11
N ARG A 232 -5.64 2.31 -15.25
CA ARG A 232 -5.44 2.92 -16.57
C ARG A 232 -6.20 4.25 -16.70
N LEU A 233 -7.42 4.33 -16.18
CA LEU A 233 -8.21 5.56 -16.19
C LEU A 233 -7.58 6.66 -15.30
N SER A 234 -7.08 6.28 -14.12
CA SER A 234 -6.35 7.19 -13.22
C SER A 234 -5.05 7.70 -13.84
N LEU A 235 -4.32 6.81 -14.54
CA LEU A 235 -3.10 7.15 -15.27
C LEU A 235 -3.41 8.09 -16.44
N ALA A 236 -4.44 7.80 -17.23
CA ALA A 236 -4.88 8.67 -18.33
C ALA A 236 -5.20 10.09 -17.86
N ARG A 237 -5.89 10.22 -16.72
CA ARG A 237 -6.16 11.53 -16.08
C ARG A 237 -4.87 12.29 -15.77
N ALA A 238 -3.88 11.61 -15.21
CA ALA A 238 -2.59 12.24 -14.89
C ALA A 238 -1.86 12.70 -16.16
N VAL A 239 -1.76 11.84 -17.18
CA VAL A 239 -1.08 12.14 -18.45
C VAL A 239 -1.77 13.28 -19.21
N TYR A 240 -3.10 13.29 -19.21
CA TYR A 240 -3.88 14.35 -19.86
C TYR A 240 -3.63 15.73 -19.22
N HIS A 241 -3.41 15.79 -17.90
CA HIS A 241 -3.19 17.05 -17.17
C HIS A 241 -1.88 17.79 -17.54
N ASP A 242 -0.91 17.12 -18.16
CA ASP A 242 0.35 17.71 -18.63
C ASP A 242 1.22 18.38 -17.54
N ALA A 243 1.38 17.72 -16.41
CA ALA A 243 2.25 18.19 -15.33
C ALA A 243 3.74 18.24 -15.75
N ASP A 244 4.57 18.89 -14.93
CA ASP A 244 6.03 18.93 -15.09
C ASP A 244 6.69 17.75 -14.37
N VAL A 245 6.09 17.33 -13.25
CA VAL A 245 6.54 16.24 -12.39
C VAL A 245 5.41 15.23 -12.19
N TYR A 246 5.70 13.95 -12.41
CA TYR A 246 4.77 12.83 -12.24
C TYR A 246 5.26 11.93 -11.12
N LEU A 247 4.36 11.60 -10.19
CA LEU A 247 4.59 10.65 -9.11
C LEU A 247 3.64 9.47 -9.32
N LEU A 248 4.18 8.30 -9.66
CA LEU A 248 3.39 7.10 -9.91
C LEU A 248 3.66 6.07 -8.80
N ASP A 249 2.63 5.74 -8.03
CA ASP A 249 2.70 4.76 -6.96
C ASP A 249 2.14 3.43 -7.47
N ASP A 250 3.05 2.52 -7.82
CA ASP A 250 2.80 1.17 -8.32
C ASP A 250 1.88 1.09 -9.56
N PRO A 251 2.21 1.81 -10.66
CA PRO A 251 1.32 1.95 -11.82
C PRO A 251 1.17 0.68 -12.67
N PHE A 252 1.79 -0.43 -12.30
CA PHE A 252 1.79 -1.67 -13.09
C PHE A 252 1.27 -2.90 -12.34
N SER A 253 0.93 -2.81 -11.05
CA SER A 253 0.61 -4.01 -10.25
C SER A 253 -0.74 -4.64 -10.53
N ALA A 254 -1.72 -3.86 -10.99
CA ALA A 254 -3.07 -4.33 -11.27
C ALA A 254 -3.34 -4.62 -12.77
N VAL A 255 -2.30 -4.62 -13.61
CA VAL A 255 -2.41 -4.80 -15.06
C VAL A 255 -1.58 -6.00 -15.55
N ASP A 256 -2.09 -6.67 -16.59
CA ASP A 256 -1.40 -7.81 -17.21
C ASP A 256 -0.07 -7.39 -17.85
N VAL A 257 0.87 -8.33 -17.98
CA VAL A 257 2.23 -8.07 -18.51
C VAL A 257 2.22 -7.39 -19.89
N HIS A 258 1.30 -7.77 -20.78
CA HIS A 258 1.20 -7.16 -22.11
C HIS A 258 0.72 -5.71 -22.05
N VAL A 259 -0.28 -5.42 -21.21
CA VAL A 259 -0.79 -4.06 -20.98
C VAL A 259 0.29 -3.21 -20.29
N ALA A 260 1.00 -3.79 -19.32
CA ALA A 260 2.12 -3.12 -18.65
C ALA A 260 3.23 -2.74 -19.63
N ALA A 261 3.59 -3.63 -20.57
CA ALA A 261 4.56 -3.35 -21.61
C ALA A 261 4.09 -2.21 -22.53
N HIS A 262 2.82 -2.21 -22.94
CA HIS A 262 2.24 -1.14 -23.74
C HIS A 262 2.29 0.22 -23.03
N LEU A 263 1.85 0.27 -21.77
CA LEU A 263 1.90 1.48 -20.94
C LEU A 263 3.34 1.96 -20.73
N PHE A 264 4.27 1.02 -20.55
CA PHE A 264 5.68 1.38 -20.43
C PHE A 264 6.22 1.98 -21.72
N GLU A 265 5.92 1.42 -22.89
CA GLU A 265 6.45 1.91 -24.17
C GLU A 265 5.84 3.27 -24.59
N HIS A 266 4.53 3.42 -24.41
CA HIS A 266 3.78 4.57 -24.94
C HIS A 266 3.57 5.71 -23.92
N VAL A 267 3.65 5.44 -22.61
CA VAL A 267 3.45 6.48 -21.58
C VAL A 267 4.76 6.81 -20.85
N VAL A 268 5.36 5.82 -20.18
CA VAL A 268 6.46 6.04 -19.21
C VAL A 268 7.85 6.02 -19.86
N GLY A 269 7.99 5.31 -20.97
CA GLY A 269 9.25 4.95 -21.60
C GLY A 269 10.00 6.14 -22.22
N PRO A 270 11.17 5.90 -22.81
CA PRO A 270 11.94 6.93 -23.51
C PRO A 270 11.22 7.47 -24.76
N THR A 271 10.35 6.66 -25.36
CA THR A 271 9.54 6.98 -26.54
C THR A 271 8.14 7.48 -26.20
N GLY A 272 7.69 7.28 -24.95
CA GLY A 272 6.34 7.58 -24.52
C GLY A 272 6.05 9.08 -24.34
N ILE A 273 4.78 9.39 -24.08
CA ILE A 273 4.27 10.76 -23.90
C ILE A 273 5.05 11.52 -22.80
N LEU A 274 5.47 10.85 -21.73
CA LEU A 274 6.16 11.47 -20.60
C LEU A 274 7.69 11.58 -20.78
N LYS A 275 8.23 11.40 -22.00
CA LYS A 275 9.68 11.39 -22.27
C LYS A 275 10.44 12.65 -21.80
N SER A 276 9.82 13.82 -21.88
CA SER A 276 10.43 15.11 -21.52
C SER A 276 10.11 15.56 -20.08
N LYS A 277 9.34 14.76 -19.34
CA LYS A 277 8.83 15.10 -18.00
C LYS A 277 9.65 14.45 -16.91
N SER A 278 9.63 15.05 -15.71
CA SER A 278 10.21 14.43 -14.51
C SER A 278 9.25 13.38 -13.97
N LEU A 279 9.74 12.19 -13.64
CA LEU A 279 8.92 11.02 -13.32
C LEU A 279 9.52 10.21 -12.17
N ALA A 280 8.86 10.18 -11.02
CA ALA A 280 9.19 9.26 -9.94
C ALA A 280 8.22 8.08 -9.94
N ILE A 281 8.75 6.86 -9.87
CA ILE A 281 7.96 5.62 -9.84
C ILE A 281 8.33 4.84 -8.58
N GLY A 282 7.34 4.60 -7.72
CA GLY A 282 7.42 3.57 -6.70
C GLY A 282 6.90 2.27 -7.31
N ASN A 283 7.71 1.21 -7.42
CA ASN A 283 7.26 -0.05 -8.00
C ASN A 283 7.83 -1.23 -7.22
N TYR A 284 7.07 -2.33 -7.08
CA TYR A 284 7.53 -3.58 -6.47
C TYR A 284 8.10 -4.57 -7.50
N ALA A 285 7.96 -4.31 -8.80
CA ALA A 285 8.43 -5.22 -9.86
C ALA A 285 9.93 -5.10 -10.17
N ASP A 286 10.55 -6.25 -10.44
CA ASP A 286 11.95 -6.49 -10.80
C ASP A 286 12.42 -5.62 -12.00
N VAL A 287 12.99 -4.44 -11.74
CA VAL A 287 13.60 -3.58 -12.76
C VAL A 287 15.13 -3.68 -12.65
N SER A 288 15.67 -4.77 -13.17
CA SER A 288 17.11 -5.09 -13.19
C SER A 288 17.97 -4.14 -14.09
N CYS A 289 17.52 -2.91 -14.36
CA CYS A 289 18.17 -1.98 -15.30
C CYS A 289 18.52 -0.59 -14.77
N TYR A 290 18.26 -0.22 -13.52
CA TYR A 290 18.59 1.14 -13.04
C TYR A 290 19.17 1.15 -11.63
N ARG A 291 20.32 1.82 -11.47
CA ARG A 291 21.02 1.95 -10.19
C ARG A 291 21.05 3.41 -9.76
N ILE A 292 20.68 3.65 -8.50
CA ILE A 292 20.83 4.96 -7.83
C ILE A 292 22.32 5.23 -7.63
N VAL A 293 22.84 6.35 -8.14
CA VAL A 293 24.17 6.86 -7.75
C VAL A 293 24.08 8.33 -7.39
N SER A 294 24.20 8.62 -6.10
CA SER A 294 24.53 9.94 -5.59
C SER A 294 25.97 10.28 -5.97
N THR A 295 26.21 11.38 -6.68
CA THR A 295 27.57 11.95 -6.77
C THR A 295 27.58 13.45 -6.55
N ARG A 296 28.66 13.89 -5.90
CA ARG A 296 28.95 15.25 -5.46
C ARG A 296 29.65 15.99 -6.62
N ALA A 297 28.97 16.91 -7.31
CA ALA A 297 29.63 17.74 -8.31
C ALA A 297 30.54 18.78 -7.63
N ALA A 298 31.80 18.86 -8.06
CA ALA A 298 32.78 19.79 -7.52
C ALA A 298 32.30 21.25 -7.70
N GLY A 299 32.14 21.97 -6.58
CA GLY A 299 31.91 23.42 -6.56
C GLY A 299 30.53 23.91 -6.11
N LYS A 300 29.52 23.06 -5.87
CA LYS A 300 28.21 23.48 -5.31
C LYS A 300 27.97 22.94 -3.91
N ARG A 301 27.56 23.82 -2.97
CA ARG A 301 27.32 23.52 -1.54
C ARG A 301 26.07 22.68 -1.23
N ARG A 302 25.33 22.19 -2.24
CA ARG A 302 24.07 21.45 -2.05
C ARG A 302 23.99 20.25 -3.00
N PRO A 303 23.44 19.10 -2.56
CA PRO A 303 23.25 17.94 -3.42
C PRO A 303 22.24 18.31 -4.52
N THR A 304 22.69 18.31 -5.77
CA THR A 304 21.84 18.49 -6.95
C THR A 304 21.69 17.12 -7.60
N VAL A 305 20.46 16.60 -7.66
CA VAL A 305 20.17 15.34 -8.36
C VAL A 305 20.22 15.63 -9.85
N LEU A 306 21.36 15.32 -10.47
CA LEU A 306 21.59 15.42 -11.91
C LEU A 306 21.53 14.02 -12.50
N LEU A 307 20.56 13.79 -13.39
CA LEU A 307 20.46 12.53 -14.13
C LEU A 307 21.27 12.61 -15.40
N VAL A 308 22.24 11.73 -15.51
CA VAL A 308 23.04 11.54 -16.72
C VAL A 308 22.45 10.37 -17.50
N ARG A 309 22.12 10.67 -18.76
CA ARG A 309 21.75 9.74 -19.82
C ARG A 309 22.83 8.64 -19.93
N CYS A 310 22.45 7.37 -19.89
CA CYS A 310 23.32 6.35 -20.46
C CYS A 310 23.16 6.46 -21.97
N ASP A 311 24.11 7.14 -22.61
CA ASP A 311 24.19 7.14 -24.07
C ASP A 311 24.51 5.72 -24.54
N MET A 312 23.68 5.18 -25.42
CA MET A 312 23.81 3.84 -26.00
C MET A 312 25.00 3.69 -26.98
N SER A 313 26.04 4.52 -26.88
CA SER A 313 27.11 4.61 -27.89
C SER A 313 28.51 4.19 -27.46
N GLU A 314 28.77 3.81 -26.20
CA GLU A 314 30.06 3.23 -25.84
C GLU A 314 29.94 1.77 -25.42
N ARG A 315 30.08 0.88 -26.42
CA ARG A 315 30.54 -0.49 -26.17
C ARG A 315 31.85 -0.40 -25.39
N THR A 316 31.82 -0.70 -24.10
CA THR A 316 33.03 -0.91 -23.31
C THR A 316 33.88 -1.96 -24.02
N LYS A 317 35.03 -1.53 -24.55
CA LYS A 317 35.97 -2.43 -25.21
C LYS A 317 36.37 -3.50 -24.19
N SER A 318 36.08 -4.77 -24.50
CA SER A 318 36.41 -5.92 -23.66
C SER A 318 37.85 -5.84 -23.14
N ALA A 319 38.09 -6.14 -21.86
CA ALA A 319 39.38 -6.00 -21.17
C ALA A 319 40.59 -6.63 -21.90
N ILE A 320 40.34 -7.58 -22.80
CA ILE A 320 41.34 -8.19 -23.68
C ILE A 320 42.11 -7.17 -24.53
N TRP A 321 41.47 -6.06 -24.92
CA TRP A 321 42.09 -5.01 -25.74
C TRP A 321 43.22 -4.25 -25.01
N LYS A 322 43.41 -4.45 -23.70
CA LYS A 322 44.61 -3.96 -23.01
C LYS A 322 45.89 -4.60 -23.57
N HIS A 323 45.81 -5.84 -24.04
CA HIS A 323 46.95 -6.65 -24.49
C HIS A 323 47.14 -6.70 -26.02
N PHE A 324 46.24 -6.07 -26.77
CA PHE A 324 46.29 -6.05 -28.24
C PHE A 324 46.12 -4.63 -28.78
N VAL A 325 46.79 -4.32 -29.88
CA VAL A 325 46.57 -3.09 -30.65
C VAL A 325 45.67 -3.44 -31.83
N LYS A 326 44.59 -2.68 -32.01
CA LYS A 326 43.68 -2.87 -33.14
C LYS A 326 44.21 -2.09 -34.33
N ASN A 327 44.59 -2.77 -35.41
CA ASN A 327 45.14 -2.12 -36.61
C ASN A 327 44.05 -1.84 -37.65
N SER A 328 43.02 -2.70 -37.74
CA SER A 328 41.86 -2.51 -38.62
C SER A 328 40.59 -3.17 -38.04
N ALA A 329 39.44 -3.07 -38.72
CA ALA A 329 38.20 -3.69 -38.26
C ALA A 329 38.29 -5.22 -38.07
N GLN A 330 39.22 -5.87 -38.76
CA GLN A 330 39.39 -7.33 -38.79
C GLN A 330 40.79 -7.81 -38.39
N GLU A 331 41.71 -6.91 -37.98
CA GLU A 331 43.07 -7.30 -37.60
C GLU A 331 43.51 -6.64 -36.28
N ALA A 332 44.17 -7.45 -35.45
CA ALA A 332 44.77 -7.03 -34.19
C ALA A 332 46.18 -7.61 -34.03
N THR A 333 47.10 -6.82 -33.48
CA THR A 333 48.47 -7.24 -33.12
C THR A 333 48.60 -7.44 -31.62
N CYS A 334 49.25 -8.53 -31.22
CA CYS A 334 49.56 -8.76 -29.82
C CYS A 334 50.72 -7.86 -29.36
N LYS A 335 50.57 -7.16 -28.23
CA LYS A 335 51.62 -6.27 -27.71
C LYS A 335 52.86 -7.02 -27.15
N SER A 336 52.75 -8.32 -26.88
CA SER A 336 53.81 -9.11 -26.23
C SER A 336 54.59 -10.02 -27.16
N CYS A 337 54.09 -10.32 -28.37
CA CYS A 337 54.81 -11.11 -29.36
C CYS A 337 54.71 -10.58 -30.80
N ASP A 338 54.09 -9.42 -30.99
CA ASP A 338 53.85 -8.77 -32.28
C ASP A 338 53.14 -9.61 -33.35
N MET A 339 52.55 -10.75 -32.94
CA MET A 339 51.84 -11.64 -33.85
C MET A 339 50.51 -11.01 -34.29
N LYS A 340 50.29 -10.97 -35.61
CA LYS A 340 49.05 -10.48 -36.23
C LYS A 340 47.96 -11.55 -36.21
N LEU A 341 46.77 -11.19 -35.77
CA LEU A 341 45.61 -12.07 -35.65
C LEU A 341 44.43 -11.48 -36.43
N ARG A 342 43.74 -12.33 -37.20
CA ARG A 342 42.44 -11.99 -37.80
C ARG A 342 41.32 -12.17 -36.78
N THR A 343 40.44 -11.18 -36.70
CA THR A 343 39.32 -11.14 -35.76
C THR A 343 38.01 -10.96 -36.55
N PRO A 344 37.03 -11.87 -36.42
CA PRO A 344 35.67 -11.64 -36.93
C PRO A 344 35.05 -10.42 -36.24
N SER A 345 34.23 -9.65 -36.96
CA SER A 345 33.71 -8.33 -36.57
C SER A 345 32.96 -8.26 -35.24
N SER A 346 32.62 -9.39 -34.61
CA SER A 346 31.83 -9.48 -33.39
C SER A 346 32.40 -10.36 -32.26
N THR A 347 33.54 -11.07 -32.46
CA THR A 347 34.04 -12.01 -31.45
C THR A 347 35.51 -11.81 -31.08
N THR A 348 35.81 -11.78 -29.79
CA THR A 348 37.18 -11.65 -29.26
C THR A 348 37.83 -13.00 -28.91
N THR A 349 37.18 -14.10 -29.26
CA THR A 349 37.61 -15.48 -29.00
C THR A 349 39.00 -15.81 -29.58
N PRO A 350 39.38 -15.37 -30.80
CA PRO A 350 40.72 -15.64 -31.34
C PRO A 350 41.84 -14.99 -30.51
N LEU A 351 41.61 -13.78 -29.99
CA LEU A 351 42.57 -13.08 -29.15
C LEU A 351 42.75 -13.78 -27.78
N ALA A 352 41.66 -14.29 -27.21
CA ALA A 352 41.68 -15.03 -25.95
C ALA A 352 42.43 -16.36 -26.09
N ASN A 353 42.20 -17.08 -27.18
CA ASN A 353 42.93 -18.32 -27.48
C ASN A 353 44.42 -18.07 -27.72
N HIS A 354 44.78 -16.97 -28.40
CA HIS A 354 46.19 -16.58 -28.54
C HIS A 354 46.86 -16.33 -27.19
N LEU A 355 46.24 -15.52 -26.31
CA LEU A 355 46.73 -15.29 -24.96
C LEU A 355 46.87 -16.62 -24.20
N LYS A 356 45.86 -17.50 -24.25
CA LYS A 356 45.88 -18.79 -23.56
C LYS A 356 47.05 -19.67 -24.01
N ASN A 357 47.34 -19.70 -25.30
CA ASN A 357 48.30 -20.64 -25.89
C ASN A 357 49.74 -20.11 -25.92
N LYS A 358 49.95 -18.81 -26.12
CA LYS A 358 51.29 -18.20 -26.28
C LYS A 358 51.73 -17.37 -25.07
N HIS A 359 50.79 -16.86 -24.28
CA HIS A 359 51.05 -15.94 -23.18
C HIS A 359 50.21 -16.25 -21.94
N PHE A 360 50.38 -17.47 -21.41
CA PHE A 360 49.57 -17.99 -20.30
C PHE A 360 49.57 -17.09 -19.06
N SER A 361 50.68 -16.41 -18.77
CA SER A 361 50.79 -15.42 -17.67
C SER A 361 49.95 -14.16 -17.91
N LEU A 362 49.84 -13.68 -19.15
CA LEU A 362 48.95 -12.57 -19.49
C LEU A 362 47.49 -13.01 -19.58
N HIS A 363 47.25 -14.26 -19.99
CA HIS A 363 45.92 -14.88 -19.96
C HIS A 363 45.39 -15.00 -18.52
N SER A 364 46.23 -15.38 -17.56
CA SER A 364 45.82 -15.46 -16.15
C SER A 364 45.51 -14.07 -15.57
N VAL A 365 46.28 -13.04 -15.92
CA VAL A 365 45.96 -11.63 -15.58
C VAL A 365 44.66 -11.17 -16.24
N PHE A 366 44.47 -11.46 -17.53
CA PHE A 366 43.23 -11.17 -18.24
C PHE A 366 42.01 -11.83 -17.58
N MET A 367 42.11 -13.11 -17.19
CA MET A 367 41.03 -13.84 -16.50
C MET A 367 40.77 -13.28 -15.10
N ARG A 368 41.82 -12.80 -14.41
CA ARG A 368 41.71 -12.15 -13.09
C ARG A 368 41.05 -10.77 -13.18
N ASP A 369 41.37 -9.97 -14.21
CA ASP A 369 40.71 -8.71 -14.53
C ASP A 369 39.24 -8.92 -14.95
N ARG A 370 38.94 -10.02 -15.64
CA ARG A 370 37.58 -10.43 -16.03
C ARG A 370 36.73 -10.80 -14.81
N GLY A 371 37.32 -11.43 -13.79
CA GLY A 371 36.66 -11.76 -12.52
C GLY A 371 36.41 -10.55 -11.60
N LYS A 372 37.23 -9.50 -11.69
CA LYS A 372 37.05 -8.28 -10.87
C LYS A 372 35.93 -7.34 -11.37
N GLN A 373 35.39 -7.54 -12.56
CA GLN A 373 34.28 -6.73 -13.12
C GLN A 373 32.90 -7.42 -13.07
N GLY A 374 32.78 -8.59 -12.45
CA GLY A 374 31.48 -9.23 -12.24
C GLY A 374 31.60 -10.50 -11.40
N ARG A 375 30.95 -10.47 -10.23
CA ARG A 375 30.79 -11.51 -9.19
C ARG A 375 32.07 -11.99 -8.48
N PRO A 376 32.09 -12.05 -7.13
CA PRO A 376 33.16 -12.71 -6.41
C PRO A 376 33.10 -14.22 -6.63
N ASP A 377 34.26 -14.74 -7.04
CA ASP A 377 34.86 -16.07 -6.85
C ASP A 377 33.99 -17.33 -6.99
N GLU A 378 34.22 -18.05 -8.10
CA GLU A 378 34.81 -19.41 -8.05
C GLU A 378 35.27 -19.86 -9.45
N ALA A 379 36.59 -20.02 -9.64
CA ALA A 379 37.18 -20.64 -10.82
C ALA A 379 37.68 -22.06 -10.49
N GLN A 380 36.89 -23.03 -10.96
CA GLN A 380 37.17 -24.45 -11.22
C GLN A 380 38.62 -24.98 -11.10
N PRO A 381 38.85 -26.01 -10.27
CA PRO A 381 39.64 -27.18 -10.64
C PRO A 381 38.78 -28.18 -11.45
N LEU A 382 39.43 -29.03 -12.24
CA LEU A 382 38.80 -29.97 -13.19
C LEU A 382 37.66 -30.83 -12.57
N ILE A 383 36.41 -30.42 -12.83
CA ILE A 383 35.17 -30.92 -12.20
C ILE A 383 34.83 -32.38 -12.52
N LYS A 384 35.28 -32.96 -13.63
CA LYS A 384 34.87 -34.34 -14.00
C LYS A 384 35.50 -35.45 -13.14
N ASN A 385 36.64 -35.21 -12.51
CA ASN A 385 37.32 -36.22 -11.69
C ASN A 385 37.15 -35.99 -10.17
N ALA A 386 36.72 -34.80 -9.73
CA ALA A 386 36.41 -34.50 -8.32
C ALA A 386 34.92 -34.70 -7.95
N LEU A 387 34.00 -34.63 -8.93
CA LEU A 387 32.56 -34.90 -8.69
C LEU A 387 32.22 -36.35 -8.33
N LYS A 388 33.19 -37.27 -8.32
CA LYS A 388 32.99 -38.63 -7.78
C LYS A 388 33.34 -38.76 -6.29
N SER A 389 33.86 -37.72 -5.65
CA SER A 389 33.91 -37.63 -4.18
C SER A 389 32.85 -36.65 -3.69
N GLY A 390 31.58 -37.04 -3.85
CA GLY A 390 30.48 -36.35 -3.18
C GLY A 390 30.69 -36.45 -1.68
N LYS A 391 30.95 -35.32 -1.02
CA LYS A 391 30.51 -35.20 0.37
C LYS A 391 29.00 -35.07 0.27
N ASP A 392 28.28 -36.15 0.57
CA ASP A 392 26.85 -36.06 0.81
C ASP A 392 26.57 -34.89 1.76
N LEU A 393 25.55 -34.08 1.46
CA LEU A 393 25.14 -32.99 2.34
C LEU A 393 24.98 -33.55 3.75
N SER A 394 25.67 -32.98 4.74
CA SER A 394 25.61 -33.54 6.09
C SER A 394 24.17 -33.47 6.61
N GLN A 395 23.80 -34.43 7.47
CA GLN A 395 22.45 -34.45 8.03
C GLN A 395 22.10 -33.13 8.73
N ARG A 396 23.07 -32.48 9.38
CA ARG A 396 22.90 -31.17 10.02
C ARG A 396 22.58 -30.06 9.02
N GLU A 397 23.26 -30.00 7.89
CA GLU A 397 22.99 -29.01 6.84
C GLU A 397 21.62 -29.24 6.19
N ARG A 398 21.24 -30.49 5.94
CA ARG A 398 19.90 -30.83 5.44
C ARG A 398 18.81 -30.36 6.40
N THR A 399 18.98 -30.64 7.70
CA THR A 399 18.04 -30.18 8.72
C THR A 399 17.98 -28.66 8.75
N ALA A 400 19.13 -27.96 8.73
CA ALA A 400 19.18 -26.50 8.76
C ALA A 400 18.45 -25.85 7.57
N ILE A 401 18.62 -26.38 6.35
CA ILE A 401 17.90 -25.92 5.16
C ILE A 401 16.40 -26.18 5.33
N THR A 402 16.03 -27.39 5.77
CA THR A 402 14.63 -27.79 5.98
C THR A 402 13.92 -26.89 6.99
N THR A 403 14.57 -26.59 8.12
CA THR A 403 14.05 -25.68 9.15
C THR A 403 13.90 -24.25 8.62
N ARG A 404 14.83 -23.77 7.79
CA ARG A 404 14.71 -22.43 7.16
C ARG A 404 13.54 -22.37 6.18
N ILE A 405 13.32 -23.42 5.39
CA ILE A 405 12.15 -23.51 4.51
C ILE A 405 10.86 -23.55 5.34
N ALA A 406 10.80 -24.34 6.40
CA ALA A 406 9.64 -24.39 7.28
C ALA A 406 9.32 -23.03 7.92
N ARG A 407 10.36 -22.31 8.38
CA ARG A 407 10.22 -20.95 8.91
C ARG A 407 9.72 -19.97 7.86
N MET A 408 10.22 -20.03 6.63
CA MET A 408 9.74 -19.20 5.52
C MET A 408 8.26 -19.49 5.24
N LEU A 409 7.86 -20.77 5.18
CA LEU A 409 6.45 -21.13 4.98
C LEU A 409 5.55 -20.54 6.08
N ALA A 410 6.00 -20.58 7.34
CA ALA A 410 5.23 -20.07 8.47
C ALA A 410 5.19 -18.53 8.52
N LEU A 411 6.33 -17.86 8.35
CA LEU A 411 6.44 -16.40 8.44
C LEU A 411 5.74 -15.69 7.28
N ASP A 412 5.87 -16.24 6.07
CA ASP A 412 5.30 -15.65 4.86
C ASP A 412 3.90 -16.19 4.54
N LEU A 413 3.30 -16.96 5.46
CA LEU A 413 1.97 -17.57 5.35
C LEU A 413 1.77 -18.33 4.02
N GLN A 414 2.80 -19.05 3.57
CA GLN A 414 2.76 -19.77 2.31
C GLN A 414 2.09 -21.15 2.48
N PRO A 415 1.30 -21.60 1.49
CA PRO A 415 0.71 -22.93 1.53
C PRO A 415 1.81 -24.01 1.46
N TYR A 416 1.58 -25.17 2.07
CA TYR A 416 2.55 -26.27 2.03
C TYR A 416 2.84 -26.78 0.61
N SER A 417 1.94 -26.57 -0.34
CA SER A 417 2.18 -26.86 -1.76
C SER A 417 3.28 -26.00 -2.39
N PHE A 418 3.69 -24.91 -1.75
CA PHE A 418 4.73 -24.01 -2.25
C PHE A 418 6.05 -24.75 -2.53
N VAL A 419 6.44 -25.70 -1.66
CA VAL A 419 7.67 -26.48 -1.84
C VAL A 419 7.62 -27.40 -3.06
N GLU A 420 6.43 -27.64 -3.61
CA GLU A 420 6.21 -28.46 -4.79
C GLU A 420 6.15 -27.66 -6.10
N ASN A 421 6.08 -26.32 -6.01
CA ASN A 421 5.99 -25.43 -7.16
C ASN A 421 7.27 -25.51 -8.02
N ARG A 422 7.07 -25.45 -9.34
CA ARG A 422 8.17 -25.57 -10.32
C ARG A 422 9.26 -24.52 -10.11
N GLY A 423 8.90 -23.25 -9.95
CA GLY A 423 9.87 -22.16 -9.77
C GLY A 423 10.70 -22.31 -8.48
N PHE A 424 10.06 -22.73 -7.39
CA PHE A 424 10.78 -22.98 -6.14
C PHE A 424 11.73 -24.18 -6.24
N LYS A 425 11.31 -25.26 -6.91
CA LYS A 425 12.17 -26.41 -7.20
C LYS A 425 13.36 -26.03 -8.09
N GLU A 426 13.14 -25.21 -9.13
CA GLU A 426 14.21 -24.72 -10.00
C GLU A 426 15.21 -23.85 -9.24
N LEU A 427 14.72 -22.96 -8.36
CA LEU A 427 15.56 -22.16 -7.47
C LEU A 427 16.37 -23.03 -6.52
N MET A 428 15.75 -23.98 -5.82
CA MET A 428 16.43 -24.86 -4.87
C MET A 428 17.43 -25.77 -5.57
N ASN A 429 17.13 -26.28 -6.76
CA ASN A 429 18.08 -27.05 -7.57
C ASN A 429 19.28 -26.21 -8.02
N HIS A 430 19.10 -24.90 -8.21
CA HIS A 430 20.21 -23.99 -8.53
C HIS A 430 21.06 -23.65 -7.30
N MET A 431 20.40 -23.40 -6.16
CA MET A 431 21.06 -22.97 -4.92
C MET A 431 21.74 -24.13 -4.19
N GLU A 432 21.08 -25.28 -4.07
CA GLU A 432 21.60 -26.46 -3.39
C GLU A 432 21.15 -27.75 -4.12
N PRO A 433 21.84 -28.16 -5.19
CA PRO A 433 21.43 -29.28 -6.06
C PRO A 433 21.43 -30.65 -5.37
N LEU A 434 22.14 -30.80 -4.24
CA LEU A 434 22.22 -32.06 -3.50
C LEU A 434 21.12 -32.20 -2.44
N TYR A 435 20.37 -31.12 -2.14
CA TYR A 435 19.28 -31.14 -1.17
C TYR A 435 17.99 -31.62 -1.82
N LYS A 436 17.44 -32.72 -1.29
CA LYS A 436 16.12 -33.21 -1.68
C LYS A 436 15.05 -32.54 -0.83
N ILE A 437 14.22 -31.72 -1.48
CA ILE A 437 13.12 -31.02 -0.83
C ILE A 437 12.09 -32.04 -0.32
N PRO A 438 11.73 -32.02 0.98
CA PRO A 438 10.66 -32.85 1.51
C PRO A 438 9.30 -32.53 0.87
N SER A 439 8.40 -33.50 0.82
CA SER A 439 7.05 -33.28 0.29
C SER A 439 6.23 -32.38 1.23
N ARG A 440 5.16 -31.78 0.70
CA ARG A 440 4.23 -30.98 1.50
C ARG A 440 3.69 -31.75 2.73
N THR A 441 3.53 -33.06 2.60
CA THR A 441 3.05 -33.95 3.66
C THR A 441 4.05 -34.09 4.80
N THR A 442 5.35 -34.12 4.51
CA THR A 442 6.40 -34.15 5.53
C THR A 442 6.47 -32.82 6.27
N PHE A 443 6.32 -31.70 5.55
CA PHE A 443 6.23 -30.38 6.19
C PHE A 443 5.02 -30.28 7.11
N SER A 444 3.84 -30.72 6.64
CA SER A 444 2.60 -30.60 7.41
C SER A 444 2.52 -31.55 8.61
N ARG A 445 3.05 -32.77 8.51
CA ARG A 445 2.87 -33.82 9.55
C ARG A 445 4.01 -33.90 10.56
N THR A 446 5.20 -33.41 10.23
CA THR A 446 6.39 -33.64 11.04
C THR A 446 7.14 -32.33 11.30
N ILE A 447 7.63 -31.67 10.25
CA ILE A 447 8.58 -30.56 10.40
C ILE A 447 7.94 -29.33 11.07
N ILE A 448 6.74 -28.94 10.64
CA ILE A 448 6.07 -27.76 11.20
C ILE A 448 5.55 -28.02 12.63
N PRO A 449 4.94 -29.18 12.93
CA PRO A 449 4.62 -29.54 14.32
C PRO A 449 5.83 -29.54 15.25
N GLU A 450 6.97 -30.11 14.84
CA GLU A 450 8.22 -30.05 15.63
C GLU A 450 8.70 -28.62 15.84
N LEU A 451 8.70 -27.80 14.78
CA LEU A 451 9.09 -26.39 14.85
C LEU A 451 8.14 -25.57 15.76
N TYR A 452 6.85 -25.90 15.75
CA TYR A 452 5.86 -25.28 16.62
C TYR A 452 6.17 -25.60 18.07
N GLU A 453 6.43 -26.87 18.40
CA GLU A 453 6.75 -27.29 19.77
C GLU A 453 8.03 -26.61 20.28
N ASP A 454 9.09 -26.57 19.46
CA ASP A 454 10.33 -25.86 19.78
C ASP A 454 10.08 -24.37 20.05
N THR A 455 9.22 -23.73 19.24
CA THR A 455 8.89 -22.31 19.37
C THR A 455 8.02 -22.07 20.59
N PHE A 456 7.06 -22.95 20.86
CA PHE A 456 6.18 -22.91 22.02
C PHE A 456 6.99 -22.99 23.31
N MET A 457 7.91 -23.95 23.40
CA MET A 457 8.80 -24.09 24.56
C MET A 457 9.69 -22.86 24.75
N ALA A 458 10.26 -22.32 23.67
CA ALA A 458 11.09 -21.10 23.75
C ALA A 458 10.30 -19.86 24.19
N VAL A 459 9.03 -19.73 23.76
CA VAL A 459 8.13 -18.65 24.21
C VAL A 459 7.76 -18.84 25.67
N LYS A 460 7.42 -20.06 26.08
CA LYS A 460 7.07 -20.40 27.46
C LYS A 460 8.21 -20.10 28.43
N GLU A 461 9.44 -20.49 28.09
CA GLU A 461 10.62 -20.17 28.89
C GLU A 461 10.84 -18.66 29.02
N ARG A 462 10.66 -17.91 27.93
CA ARG A 462 10.77 -16.44 27.94
C ARG A 462 9.71 -15.80 28.83
N MET A 463 8.46 -16.25 28.72
CA MET A 463 7.38 -15.78 29.58
C MET A 463 7.71 -16.06 31.04
N HIS A 464 8.15 -17.28 31.39
CA HIS A 464 8.56 -17.61 32.75
C HIS A 464 9.68 -16.71 33.28
N ALA A 465 10.67 -16.37 32.45
CA ALA A 465 11.73 -15.44 32.82
C ALA A 465 11.16 -14.03 33.09
N ASP A 466 10.32 -13.50 32.21
CA ASP A 466 9.68 -12.19 32.39
C ASP A 466 8.85 -12.15 33.68
N PHE A 467 8.07 -13.21 33.98
CA PHE A 467 7.27 -13.30 35.20
C PHE A 467 8.11 -13.33 36.48
N GLN A 468 9.30 -13.92 36.44
CA GLN A 468 10.24 -13.90 37.57
C GLN A 468 10.86 -12.51 37.81
N GLU A 469 10.95 -11.68 36.77
CA GLU A 469 11.49 -10.30 36.85
C GLU A 469 10.49 -9.27 37.43
N GLY A 470 9.23 -9.67 37.70
CA GLY A 470 8.26 -8.85 38.43
C GLY A 470 7.12 -8.27 37.59
N VAL A 471 6.51 -9.07 36.71
CA VAL A 471 5.27 -8.68 36.02
C VAL A 471 4.11 -8.60 37.03
N GLU A 472 3.61 -7.37 37.29
CA GLU A 472 2.56 -7.12 38.28
C GLU A 472 1.14 -7.45 37.79
N SER A 473 0.88 -7.31 36.49
CA SER A 473 -0.47 -7.49 35.93
C SER A 473 -0.42 -8.07 34.52
N ILE A 474 -1.46 -8.86 34.22
CA ILE A 474 -1.69 -9.49 32.93
C ILE A 474 -3.06 -9.04 32.43
N SER A 475 -3.13 -8.65 31.16
CA SER A 475 -4.38 -8.42 30.45
C SER A 475 -4.61 -9.54 29.45
N LEU A 476 -5.79 -10.17 29.51
CA LEU A 476 -6.21 -11.18 28.55
C LEU A 476 -7.21 -10.57 27.58
N THR A 477 -6.99 -10.77 26.29
CA THR A 477 -7.93 -10.39 25.23
C THR A 477 -8.31 -11.63 24.45
N SER A 478 -9.58 -11.75 24.10
CA SER A 478 -10.05 -12.79 23.18
C SER A 478 -10.64 -12.17 21.93
N ASP A 479 -10.38 -12.77 20.78
CA ASP A 479 -10.96 -12.36 19.50
C ASP A 479 -11.47 -13.59 18.74
N MET A 480 -12.56 -13.41 18.01
CA MET A 480 -13.15 -14.44 17.16
C MET A 480 -13.01 -14.05 15.70
N TRP A 481 -12.49 -14.95 14.88
CA TRP A 481 -12.24 -14.69 13.47
C TRP A 481 -12.57 -15.91 12.62
N THR A 482 -12.81 -15.67 11.33
CA THR A 482 -13.12 -16.72 10.37
C THR A 482 -11.99 -16.86 9.37
N SER A 483 -11.50 -18.09 9.17
CA SER A 483 -10.45 -18.37 8.19
C SER A 483 -10.96 -18.23 6.76
N ARG A 484 -10.03 -18.22 5.79
CA ARG A 484 -10.36 -18.31 4.36
C ARG A 484 -11.11 -19.59 3.96
N SER A 485 -11.08 -20.63 4.81
CA SER A 485 -11.86 -21.86 4.63
C SER A 485 -13.25 -21.80 5.29
N ASN A 486 -13.71 -20.61 5.69
CA ASN A 486 -14.97 -20.38 6.41
C ASN A 486 -15.09 -21.17 7.73
N GLN A 487 -13.96 -21.42 8.39
CA GLN A 487 -13.95 -22.03 9.73
C GLN A 487 -13.78 -20.92 10.77
N SER A 488 -14.63 -20.91 11.78
CA SER A 488 -14.53 -19.96 12.89
C SER A 488 -13.48 -20.42 13.89
N TYR A 489 -12.75 -19.47 14.44
CA TYR A 489 -11.74 -19.65 15.46
C TYR A 489 -11.95 -18.61 16.56
N ILE A 490 -11.57 -18.99 17.78
CA ILE A 490 -11.43 -18.09 18.92
C ILE A 490 -9.98 -18.16 19.39
N SER A 491 -9.36 -16.99 19.55
CA SER A 491 -7.97 -16.87 19.99
C SER A 491 -7.91 -16.13 21.32
N LEU A 492 -7.13 -16.67 22.25
CA LEU A 492 -6.82 -16.03 23.52
C LEU A 492 -5.40 -15.46 23.48
N THR A 493 -5.26 -14.17 23.73
CA THR A 493 -3.98 -13.45 23.71
C THR A 493 -3.73 -12.82 25.07
N CYS A 494 -2.50 -12.96 25.56
CA CYS A 494 -2.01 -12.39 26.80
C CYS A 494 -1.10 -11.21 26.53
N HIS A 495 -1.33 -10.11 27.26
CA HIS A 495 -0.57 -8.88 27.21
C HIS A 495 -0.08 -8.51 28.60
N TYR A 496 1.20 -8.18 28.72
CA TYR A 496 1.77 -7.74 29.99
C TYR A 496 2.93 -6.76 29.77
N LEU A 497 3.26 -6.00 30.82
CA LEU A 497 4.38 -5.06 30.84
C LEU A 497 5.56 -5.71 31.57
N THR A 498 6.73 -5.67 30.96
CA THR A 498 7.98 -6.04 31.65
C THR A 498 8.42 -4.95 32.62
N SER A 499 9.37 -5.26 33.50
CA SER A 499 9.99 -4.30 34.43
C SER A 499 10.71 -3.13 33.72
N ASN A 500 10.99 -3.29 32.42
CA ASN A 500 11.55 -2.24 31.55
C ASN A 500 10.47 -1.42 30.80
N PHE A 501 9.20 -1.59 31.15
CA PHE A 501 8.04 -0.97 30.46
C PHE A 501 7.86 -1.39 28.99
N ASP A 502 8.36 -2.57 28.60
CA ASP A 502 8.08 -3.12 27.27
C ASP A 502 6.75 -3.89 27.27
N VAL A 503 5.87 -3.57 26.32
CA VAL A 503 4.64 -4.34 26.11
C VAL A 503 4.98 -5.65 25.40
N ARG A 504 4.65 -6.77 26.04
CA ARG A 504 4.72 -8.12 25.46
C ARG A 504 3.31 -8.61 25.12
N SER A 505 3.18 -9.32 24.01
CA SER A 505 1.91 -9.86 23.52
C SER A 505 2.15 -11.26 22.96
N PHE A 506 1.45 -12.25 23.52
CA PHE A 506 1.58 -13.65 23.11
C PHE A 506 0.20 -14.28 22.94
N ALA A 507 -0.02 -14.94 21.80
CA ALA A 507 -1.19 -15.79 21.62
C ALA A 507 -0.99 -17.06 22.45
N LEU A 508 -1.89 -17.31 23.40
CA LEU A 508 -1.85 -18.46 24.30
C LEU A 508 -2.42 -19.70 23.60
N GLU A 509 -3.65 -19.59 23.10
CA GLU A 509 -4.34 -20.68 22.44
C GLU A 509 -5.22 -20.16 21.31
N ASN A 510 -5.40 -20.99 20.28
CA ASN A 510 -6.34 -20.75 19.19
C ASN A 510 -7.17 -22.01 18.94
N ARG A 511 -8.49 -21.90 19.06
CA ARG A 511 -9.41 -23.03 19.03
C ARG A 511 -10.47 -22.86 17.94
N SER A 512 -10.75 -23.92 17.19
CA SER A 512 -11.84 -23.90 16.20
C SER A 512 -13.20 -23.94 16.90
N VAL A 513 -14.12 -23.07 16.47
CA VAL A 513 -15.50 -23.01 16.94
C VAL A 513 -16.40 -23.54 15.83
N THR A 514 -17.03 -24.69 16.04
CA THR A 514 -17.96 -25.30 15.08
C THR A 514 -19.42 -25.05 15.42
N GLU A 515 -19.69 -24.54 16.61
CA GLU A 515 -21.03 -24.37 17.17
C GLU A 515 -21.57 -22.95 16.96
N SER A 516 -22.84 -22.73 17.31
CA SER A 516 -23.42 -21.39 17.29
C SER A 516 -22.74 -20.49 18.31
N HIS A 517 -22.46 -19.23 17.92
CA HIS A 517 -21.79 -18.23 18.76
C HIS A 517 -22.70 -17.68 19.86
N THR A 518 -23.23 -18.56 20.71
CA THR A 518 -23.99 -18.16 21.90
C THR A 518 -23.04 -17.80 23.05
N ALA A 519 -23.50 -16.99 24.00
CA ALA A 519 -22.70 -16.60 25.16
C ALA A 519 -22.22 -17.82 25.98
N CYS A 520 -23.05 -18.87 26.09
CA CYS A 520 -22.70 -20.09 26.80
C CYS A 520 -21.54 -20.85 26.13
N ASN A 521 -21.62 -21.06 24.82
CA ASN A 521 -20.60 -21.83 24.09
C ASN A 521 -19.26 -21.06 24.04
N ILE A 522 -19.30 -19.74 23.91
CA ILE A 522 -18.09 -18.91 23.98
C ILE A 522 -17.45 -19.00 25.37
N LEU A 523 -18.26 -18.96 26.43
CA LEU A 523 -17.78 -19.11 27.80
C LEU A 523 -17.11 -20.48 28.02
N GLU A 524 -17.73 -21.56 27.56
CA GLU A 524 -17.15 -22.91 27.64
C GLU A 524 -15.81 -23.01 26.89
N HIS A 525 -15.73 -22.41 25.70
CA HIS A 525 -14.48 -22.37 24.95
C HIS A 525 -13.38 -21.56 25.68
N LEU A 526 -13.72 -20.40 26.26
CA LEU A 526 -12.78 -19.58 27.03
C LEU A 526 -12.32 -20.26 28.33
N GLN A 527 -13.23 -20.91 29.06
CA GLN A 527 -12.88 -21.67 30.26
C GLN A 527 -11.91 -22.80 29.92
N ALA A 528 -12.22 -23.58 28.88
CA ALA A 528 -11.36 -24.68 28.45
C ALA A 528 -9.99 -24.21 27.92
N MET A 529 -9.86 -22.97 27.44
CA MET A 529 -8.57 -22.37 27.05
C MET A 529 -7.77 -21.82 28.24
N MET A 530 -8.41 -21.57 29.39
CA MET A 530 -7.72 -21.13 30.61
C MET A 530 -7.28 -22.31 31.49
N ASP A 531 -7.95 -23.45 31.38
CA ASP A 531 -7.64 -24.67 32.17
C ASP A 531 -6.45 -25.47 31.60
N ASN A 532 -6.11 -25.28 30.31
CA ASN A 532 -4.95 -25.88 29.63
C ASN A 532 -3.70 -25.00 29.77
#